data_AF-A0A951VFF0-F1
#
_entry.id   AF-A0A951VFF0-F1
#
_cell.length_a   1.000
_cell.length_b   1.000
_cell.length_c   1.000
_cell.angle_alpha   90.00
_cell.angle_beta   90.00
_cell.angle_gamma   90.00
#
_symmetry.space_group_name_H-M   'P 1'
#
loop_
_entity.id
_entity.type
_entity.pdbx_description
1 polymer ?
#
loop_
_entity_poly.entity_id
_entity_poly.type
_entity_poly.pdbx_seq_one_letter_code
_entity_poly.pdbx_strand_id
1 'polypeptide(L)'
;MLLLRRFEEKSGQLYGMQKIRGFCHLYIGQEAVAAGCMTATNPDDIFITAYRDHGLAIAKGVSAKSCMAELYGKATGCSKGKGGSMHFFGVKEKFFGGHGIVGAQIGTGAGLAFAEKYRGTKNVVLCFFGDGAARQG
;
A
#
# COMPACT_ATOMS: atom_id res chain seq x y z
N MET A 1 8.51 6.16 10.42
CA MET A 1 8.89 7.08 9.31
C MET A 1 10.27 6.77 8.71
N LEU A 2 11.36 6.71 9.51
CA LEU A 2 12.73 6.52 8.96
C LEU A 2 12.87 5.26 8.07
N LEU A 3 12.31 4.13 8.49
CA LEU A 3 12.31 2.90 7.69
C LEU A 3 11.66 3.11 6.31
N LEU A 4 10.52 3.82 6.27
CA LEU A 4 9.81 4.10 5.01
C LEU A 4 10.71 4.93 4.09
N ARG A 5 11.25 6.05 4.58
CA ARG A 5 12.17 6.89 3.79
C ARG A 5 13.37 6.10 3.25
N ARG A 6 14.03 5.28 4.07
CA ARG A 6 15.18 4.46 3.63
C ARG A 6 14.79 3.38 2.63
N PHE A 7 13.62 2.77 2.80
CA PHE A 7 13.09 1.82 1.82
C PHE A 7 12.87 2.51 0.47
N GLU A 8 12.20 3.66 0.45
CA GLU A 8 11.92 4.42 -0.77
C GLU A 8 13.19 4.93 -1.47
N GLU A 9 14.15 5.49 -0.72
CA GLU A 9 15.44 5.92 -1.28
C GLU A 9 16.17 4.75 -1.95
N LYS A 10 16.14 3.58 -1.30
CA LYS A 10 16.75 2.38 -1.87
C LYS A 10 15.99 1.88 -3.10
N SER A 11 14.67 1.88 -3.07
CA SER A 11 13.83 1.55 -4.23
C SER A 11 14.12 2.48 -5.40
N GLY A 12 14.22 3.80 -5.16
CA GLY A 12 14.59 4.78 -6.18
C GLY A 12 15.98 4.53 -6.79
N GLN A 13 16.98 4.24 -5.95
CA GLN A 13 18.32 3.87 -6.42
C GLN A 13 18.28 2.62 -7.32
N LEU A 14 17.60 1.56 -6.87
CA LEU A 14 17.52 0.28 -7.58
C LEU A 14 16.71 0.37 -8.87
N TYR A 15 15.70 1.23 -8.89
CA TYR A 15 14.96 1.57 -10.10
C TYR A 15 15.86 2.26 -11.13
N GLY A 16 16.68 3.24 -10.72
CA GLY A 16 17.68 3.88 -11.58
C GLY A 16 18.72 2.90 -12.12
N MET A 17 19.06 1.86 -11.36
CA MET A 17 19.92 0.75 -11.79
C MET A 17 19.19 -0.32 -12.64
N GLN A 18 17.94 -0.07 -13.02
CA GLN A 18 17.09 -0.98 -13.79
C GLN A 18 16.90 -2.37 -13.15
N LYS A 19 17.01 -2.46 -11.82
CA LYS A 19 16.76 -3.70 -11.06
C LYS A 19 15.27 -3.90 -10.77
N ILE A 20 14.51 -2.81 -10.69
CA ILE A 20 13.05 -2.81 -10.61
C ILE A 20 12.52 -2.55 -12.02
N ARG A 21 11.59 -3.39 -12.48
CA ARG A 21 10.96 -3.27 -13.81
C ARG A 21 9.58 -2.61 -13.71
N GLY A 22 9.14 -1.98 -14.80
CA GLY A 22 7.92 -1.18 -14.81
C GLY A 22 8.10 0.16 -14.09
N PHE A 23 7.01 0.86 -13.78
CA PHE A 23 7.08 2.15 -13.09
C PHE A 23 7.22 1.99 -11.58
N CYS A 24 8.20 2.69 -10.99
CA CYS A 24 8.41 2.73 -9.55
C CYS A 24 7.73 3.94 -8.91
N HIS A 25 6.71 3.70 -8.09
CA HIS A 25 5.86 4.74 -7.49
C HIS A 25 6.25 5.00 -6.04
N LEU A 26 7.25 5.86 -5.86
CA LEU A 26 7.83 6.09 -4.53
C LEU A 26 6.84 6.77 -3.57
N TYR A 27 6.90 6.43 -2.29
CA TYR A 27 6.13 7.06 -1.20
C TYR A 27 6.83 8.28 -0.56
N ILE A 28 7.90 8.78 -1.18
CA ILE A 28 8.71 9.89 -0.67
C ILE A 28 7.85 11.16 -0.48
N GLY A 29 7.93 11.73 0.72
CA GLY A 29 7.23 12.97 1.09
C GLY A 29 5.86 12.74 1.73
N GLN A 30 5.37 11.50 1.77
CA GLN A 30 4.07 11.15 2.35
C GLN A 30 4.19 10.25 3.59
N GLU A 31 5.41 10.01 4.10
CA GLU A 31 5.67 9.04 5.18
C GLU A 31 4.95 9.37 6.48
N ALA A 32 4.72 10.66 6.73
CA ALA A 32 3.96 11.13 7.88
C ALA A 32 2.50 10.68 7.83
N VAL A 33 1.90 10.57 6.64
CA VAL A 33 0.53 10.05 6.47
C VAL A 33 0.47 8.60 6.94
N ALA A 34 1.36 7.75 6.42
CA ALA A 34 1.39 6.33 6.79
C ALA A 34 1.67 6.14 8.29
N ALA A 35 2.65 6.87 8.85
CA ALA A 35 2.99 6.77 10.26
C ALA A 35 1.90 7.33 11.19
N GLY A 36 1.29 8.45 10.83
CA GLY A 36 0.23 9.09 11.61
C GLY A 36 -1.05 8.27 11.64
N CYS A 37 -1.42 7.64 10.52
CA CYS A 37 -2.56 6.71 10.53
C CYS A 37 -2.35 5.58 11.55
N MET A 38 -1.16 5.00 11.62
CA MET A 38 -0.87 3.91 12.56
C MET A 38 -0.98 4.31 14.04
N THR A 39 -0.92 5.60 14.39
CA THR A 39 -1.13 6.04 15.78
C THR A 39 -2.61 6.16 16.16
N ALA A 40 -3.51 6.13 15.16
CA ALA A 40 -4.95 6.32 15.33
C ALA A 40 -5.79 5.11 14.90
N THR A 41 -5.14 4.04 14.41
CA THR A 41 -5.81 2.81 13.95
C THR A 41 -5.33 1.57 14.69
N ASN A 42 -6.19 0.56 14.74
CA ASN A 42 -5.89 -0.77 15.25
C ASN A 42 -5.24 -1.65 14.17
N PRO A 43 -4.51 -2.71 14.57
CA PRO A 43 -3.92 -3.66 13.62
C PRO A 43 -4.94 -4.30 12.65
N ASP A 44 -6.18 -4.49 13.11
CA ASP A 44 -7.26 -5.10 12.31
C ASP A 44 -7.99 -4.12 11.39
N ASP A 45 -7.75 -2.81 11.52
CA ASP A 45 -8.31 -1.82 10.61
C ASP A 45 -7.74 -2.00 9.20
N ILE A 46 -8.61 -1.85 8.21
CA ILE A 46 -8.29 -2.16 6.82
C ILE A 46 -7.73 -0.92 6.14
N PHE A 47 -6.60 -1.07 5.46
CA PHE A 47 -6.03 -0.02 4.61
C PHE A 47 -6.19 -0.43 3.16
N ILE A 48 -6.74 0.46 2.34
CA ILE A 48 -6.91 0.28 0.90
C ILE A 48 -6.45 1.53 0.17
N THR A 49 -5.67 1.37 -0.90
CA THR A 49 -4.99 2.50 -1.57
C THR A 49 -4.74 2.23 -3.05
N ALA A 50 -4.39 3.27 -3.81
CA ALA A 50 -3.90 3.18 -5.17
C ALA A 50 -2.42 2.72 -5.24
N TYR A 51 -1.78 2.88 -6.39
CA TYR A 51 -0.41 2.44 -6.72
C TYR A 51 0.74 3.11 -5.94
N ARG A 52 0.47 4.04 -5.02
CA ARG A 52 1.49 4.64 -4.14
C ARG A 52 1.37 4.01 -2.76
N ASP A 53 1.77 2.75 -2.66
CA ASP A 53 1.35 1.81 -1.61
C ASP A 53 2.48 1.31 -0.70
N HIS A 54 3.76 1.42 -1.12
CA HIS A 54 4.92 0.86 -0.41
C HIS A 54 4.97 1.28 1.06
N GLY A 55 4.90 2.60 1.31
CA GLY A 55 4.97 3.17 2.64
C GLY A 55 3.82 2.69 3.55
N LEU A 56 2.61 2.61 3.01
CA LEU A 56 1.43 2.14 3.73
C LEU A 56 1.49 0.64 4.01
N ALA A 57 1.95 -0.17 3.06
CA ALA A 57 2.13 -1.61 3.24
C ALA A 57 3.10 -1.91 4.38
N ILE A 58 4.27 -1.26 4.38
CA ILE A 58 5.28 -1.43 5.43
C ILE A 58 4.76 -0.91 6.77
N ALA A 59 4.06 0.23 6.79
CA ALA A 59 3.45 0.75 8.00
C ALA A 59 2.41 -0.22 8.61
N LYS A 60 1.63 -0.91 7.77
CA LYS A 60 0.68 -1.96 8.19
C LYS A 60 1.32 -3.29 8.58
N GLY A 61 2.65 -3.40 8.47
CA GLY A 61 3.41 -4.55 8.94
C GLY A 61 3.83 -5.53 7.85
N VAL A 62 3.56 -5.25 6.57
CA VAL A 62 4.13 -6.05 5.47
C VAL A 62 5.65 -5.89 5.52
N SER A 63 6.37 -6.99 5.69
CA SER A 63 7.82 -6.91 5.92
C SER A 63 8.54 -6.23 4.75
N ALA A 64 9.46 -5.30 5.07
CA ALA A 64 10.26 -4.62 4.05
C ALA A 64 11.04 -5.60 3.14
N LYS A 65 11.42 -6.77 3.66
CA LYS A 65 12.03 -7.86 2.88
C LYS A 65 11.08 -8.39 1.80
N SER A 66 9.83 -8.65 2.16
CA SER A 66 8.79 -9.11 1.22
C SER A 66 8.45 -8.03 0.20
N CYS A 67 8.29 -6.78 0.64
CA CYS A 67 8.09 -5.63 -0.24
C CYS A 67 9.25 -5.47 -1.25
N MET A 68 10.50 -5.54 -0.79
CA MET A 68 11.65 -5.46 -1.70
C MET A 68 11.71 -6.66 -2.65
N ALA A 69 11.39 -7.86 -2.18
CA ALA A 69 11.29 -9.03 -3.05
C ALA A 69 10.24 -8.84 -4.16
N GLU A 70 9.10 -8.21 -3.85
CA GLU A 70 8.07 -7.86 -4.83
C GLU A 70 8.59 -6.89 -5.89
N LEU A 71 9.33 -5.85 -5.50
CA LEU A 71 9.95 -4.90 -6.43
C LEU A 71 10.95 -5.55 -7.39
N TYR A 72 11.62 -6.61 -6.93
CA TYR A 72 12.51 -7.42 -7.77
C TYR A 72 11.78 -8.51 -8.59
N GLY A 73 10.45 -8.62 -8.49
CA GLY A 73 9.68 -9.66 -9.17
C GLY A 73 9.95 -11.07 -8.65
N LYS A 74 10.36 -11.22 -7.38
CA LYS A 74 10.66 -12.53 -6.79
C LYS A 74 9.39 -13.19 -6.25
N ALA A 75 9.33 -14.52 -6.33
CA ALA A 75 8.22 -15.32 -5.82
C ALA A 75 7.95 -15.15 -4.31
N THR A 76 8.95 -14.70 -3.55
CA THR A 76 8.84 -14.38 -2.12
C THR A 76 8.29 -12.97 -1.83
N GLY A 77 7.89 -12.23 -2.87
CA GLY A 77 7.23 -10.95 -2.73
C GLY A 77 5.82 -11.07 -2.14
N CYS A 78 5.30 -9.96 -1.61
CA CYS A 78 3.98 -9.92 -0.96
C CYS A 78 2.83 -10.31 -1.91
N SER A 79 3.01 -10.06 -3.21
CA SER A 79 2.11 -10.46 -4.30
C SER A 79 2.76 -11.51 -5.22
N LYS A 80 3.72 -12.28 -4.70
CA LYS A 80 4.46 -13.34 -5.40
C LYS A 80 5.25 -12.85 -6.62
N GLY A 81 5.71 -11.60 -6.62
CA GLY A 81 6.50 -11.00 -7.68
C GLY A 81 5.71 -10.63 -8.94
N LYS A 82 4.38 -10.73 -8.89
CA LYS A 82 3.49 -10.43 -10.02
C LYS A 82 2.96 -9.01 -10.01
N GLY A 83 3.00 -8.37 -8.85
CA GLY A 83 2.46 -7.05 -8.64
C GLY A 83 3.46 -5.93 -8.91
N GLY A 84 4.75 -6.19 -8.68
CA GLY A 84 5.78 -5.17 -8.82
C GLY A 84 5.49 -3.95 -7.96
N SER A 85 5.92 -2.77 -8.42
CA SER A 85 5.84 -1.55 -7.62
C SER A 85 4.43 -0.97 -7.43
N MET A 86 3.41 -1.46 -8.13
CA MET A 86 2.07 -0.83 -8.09
C MET A 86 1.03 -1.63 -7.31
N HIS A 87 1.33 -2.88 -6.92
CA HIS A 87 0.32 -3.86 -6.50
C HIS A 87 0.76 -4.63 -5.24
N PHE A 88 1.09 -3.93 -4.16
CA PHE A 88 1.40 -4.57 -2.88
C PHE A 88 0.12 -4.97 -2.16
N PHE A 89 -0.02 -6.26 -1.85
CA PHE A 89 -1.12 -6.79 -1.06
C PHE A 89 -0.61 -7.54 0.17
N GLY A 90 -1.31 -7.38 1.29
CA GLY A 90 -1.01 -8.01 2.58
C GLY A 90 -2.31 -8.40 3.27
N VAL A 91 -2.91 -9.51 2.87
CA VAL A 91 -4.22 -9.97 3.40
C VAL A 91 -4.16 -10.20 4.91
N LYS A 92 -3.03 -10.76 5.39
CA LYS A 92 -2.80 -10.98 6.82
C LYS A 92 -2.73 -9.67 7.59
N GLU A 93 -2.08 -8.66 7.02
CA GLU A 93 -1.88 -7.33 7.60
C GLU A 93 -3.06 -6.38 7.39
N LYS A 94 -4.16 -6.86 6.77
CA LYS A 94 -5.33 -6.06 6.38
C LYS A 94 -4.98 -4.91 5.43
N PHE A 95 -4.03 -5.16 4.53
CA PHE A 95 -3.60 -4.22 3.50
C PHE A 95 -4.07 -4.68 2.12
N PHE A 96 -5.00 -3.92 1.54
CA PHE A 96 -5.60 -4.13 0.23
C PHE A 96 -5.20 -2.97 -0.68
N GLY A 97 -3.89 -2.70 -0.76
CA GLY A 97 -3.34 -1.59 -1.51
C GLY A 97 -2.93 -1.96 -2.92
N GLY A 98 -2.52 -0.96 -3.68
CA GLY A 98 -1.93 -1.19 -4.98
C GLY A 98 -2.95 -1.40 -6.10
N HIS A 99 -3.99 -0.57 -6.12
CA HIS A 99 -4.88 -0.50 -7.26
C HIS A 99 -4.27 0.39 -8.36
N GLY A 100 -4.02 -0.20 -9.54
CA GLY A 100 -3.42 0.51 -10.68
C GLY A 100 -4.38 1.44 -11.42
N ILE A 101 -5.69 1.16 -11.35
CA ILE A 101 -6.73 2.04 -11.89
C ILE A 101 -7.05 3.13 -10.87
N VAL A 102 -6.83 4.38 -11.26
CA VAL A 102 -7.10 5.55 -10.42
C VAL A 102 -8.57 5.56 -10.01
N GLY A 103 -8.84 5.59 -8.70
CA GLY A 103 -10.20 5.67 -8.14
C GLY A 103 -10.88 4.32 -7.90
N ALA A 104 -10.39 3.22 -8.47
CA ALA A 104 -11.00 1.89 -8.32
C ALA A 104 -11.07 1.41 -6.87
N GLN A 105 -10.14 1.86 -6.03
CA GLN A 105 -10.07 1.53 -4.62
C GLN A 105 -11.16 2.22 -3.78
N ILE A 106 -11.77 3.32 -4.26
CA ILE A 106 -12.75 4.11 -3.50
C ILE A 106 -14.04 3.29 -3.29
N GLY A 107 -14.63 2.81 -4.39
CA GLY A 107 -15.82 1.95 -4.33
C GLY A 107 -15.54 0.63 -3.61
N THR A 108 -14.37 0.04 -3.87
CA THR A 108 -13.94 -1.20 -3.19
C THR A 108 -13.79 -0.97 -1.68
N GLY A 109 -13.23 0.16 -1.26
CA GLY A 109 -13.09 0.54 0.15
C GLY A 109 -14.43 0.73 0.85
N ALA A 110 -15.41 1.32 0.18
CA ALA A 110 -16.78 1.41 0.69
C ALA A 110 -17.40 0.02 0.90
N GLY A 111 -17.17 -0.92 -0.04
CA GLY A 111 -17.61 -2.31 0.09
C GLY A 111 -16.95 -3.04 1.28
N LEU A 112 -15.65 -2.81 1.51
CA LEU A 112 -14.93 -3.35 2.67
C LEU A 112 -15.50 -2.79 3.98
N ALA A 113 -15.79 -1.48 4.03
CA ALA A 113 -16.41 -0.85 5.20
C ALA A 113 -17.81 -1.39 5.48
N PHE A 114 -18.60 -1.61 4.43
CA PHE A 114 -19.91 -2.27 4.54
C PHE A 114 -19.78 -3.69 5.10
N ALA A 115 -18.78 -4.45 4.68
CA ALA A 115 -18.53 -5.80 5.20
C ALA A 115 -18.19 -5.81 6.69
N GLU A 116 -17.39 -4.86 7.18
CA GLU A 116 -17.12 -4.71 8.62
C GLU A 116 -18.39 -4.37 9.40
N LYS A 117 -19.21 -3.44 8.89
CA LYS A 117 -20.52 -3.11 9.46
C LYS A 117 -21.45 -4.33 9.50
N TYR A 118 -21.53 -5.08 8.41
CA TYR A 118 -22.40 -6.26 8.28
C TYR A 118 -22.01 -7.37 9.27
N ARG A 119 -20.72 -7.50 9.57
CA ARG A 119 -20.18 -8.44 10.57
C ARG A 119 -20.29 -7.94 12.00
N GLY A 120 -20.73 -6.70 12.23
CA GLY A 120 -20.82 -6.09 13.56
C GLY A 120 -19.46 -5.85 14.22
N THR A 121 -18.38 -5.70 13.44
CA THR A 121 -17.07 -5.35 14.01
C THR A 121 -17.01 -3.85 14.35
N LYS A 122 -15.97 -3.46 15.08
CA LYS A 122 -15.65 -2.05 15.35
C LYS A 122 -14.50 -1.53 14.49
N ASN A 123 -14.07 -2.32 13.51
CA ASN A 123 -12.95 -1.95 12.65
C ASN A 123 -13.36 -0.84 11.70
N VAL A 124 -12.41 0.02 11.35
CA VAL A 124 -12.56 1.04 10.34
C VAL A 124 -11.80 0.68 9.07
N VAL A 125 -12.21 1.28 7.95
CA VAL A 125 -11.53 1.14 6.67
C VAL A 125 -11.01 2.49 6.24
N LEU A 126 -9.69 2.61 6.12
CA LEU A 126 -9.02 3.79 5.60
C LEU A 126 -8.79 3.61 4.11
N CYS A 127 -9.49 4.43 3.33
CA CYS A 127 -9.33 4.49 1.88
C CYS A 127 -8.47 5.68 1.50
N PHE A 128 -7.28 5.42 0.97
CA PHE A 128 -6.34 6.43 0.52
C PHE A 128 -6.49 6.65 -0.99
N PHE A 129 -6.50 7.92 -1.38
CA PHE A 129 -6.53 8.34 -2.78
C PHE A 129 -5.88 9.72 -2.94
N GLY A 130 -5.32 9.96 -4.11
CA GLY A 130 -4.77 11.27 -4.46
C GLY A 130 -5.87 12.26 -4.82
N ASP A 131 -5.55 13.55 -4.77
CA ASP A 131 -6.40 14.66 -5.21
C ASP A 131 -6.91 14.47 -6.66
N GLY A 132 -6.06 13.98 -7.56
CA GLY A 132 -6.47 13.67 -8.94
C GLY A 132 -7.54 12.56 -9.04
N ALA A 133 -7.56 11.63 -8.09
CA ALA A 133 -8.56 10.55 -8.05
C ALA A 133 -9.93 11.03 -7.52
N ALA A 134 -9.99 12.18 -6.84
CA ALA A 134 -11.23 12.69 -6.26
C ALA A 134 -12.29 13.07 -7.31
N ARG A 135 -11.89 13.22 -8.58
CA ARG A 135 -12.79 13.51 -9.71
C ARG A 135 -13.20 12.27 -10.51
N GLN A 136 -12.82 11.07 -10.07
CA GLN A 136 -13.26 9.81 -10.69
C GLN A 136 -14.64 9.42 -10.16
N GLY A 137 -15.61 9.21 -11.07
CA GLY A 137 -17.00 8.86 -10.78
C GLY A 137 -17.79 8.57 -12.05
#